data_AF-A0A9E5YCD2-F1
#
_entry.id   AF-A0A9E5YCD2-F1
#
_cell.length_a   1.000
_cell.length_b   1.000
_cell.length_c   1.000
_cell.angle_alpha   90.00
_cell.angle_beta   90.00
_cell.angle_gamma   90.00
#
_symmetry.space_group_name_H-M   'P 1'
#
loop_
_entity.id
_entity.type
_entity.pdbx_description
1 polymer ?
#
loop_
_entity_poly.entity_id
_entity_poly.type
_entity_poly.pdbx_seq_one_letter_code
_entity_poly.pdbx_strand_id
1 'polypeptide(L)' 'NPIDSECQCYTCQNYSRAYLRHLLLAKEILGARLTTYHNLYFLARLMDKATEAIVEDKFKDFKEKFIQKLN' A
#
# COMPACT_ATOMS: atom_id res chain seq x y z
N ASN A 1 -4.52 11.51 8.93
CA ASN A 1 -4.14 11.02 7.58
C ASN A 1 -3.57 9.61 7.68
N PRO A 2 -4.05 8.67 6.86
CA PRO A 2 -3.54 7.30 6.78
C PRO A 2 -2.15 7.25 6.11
N ILE A 3 -1.60 6.05 5.94
CA ILE A 3 -0.35 5.86 5.17
C ILE A 3 -0.55 6.28 3.72
N ASP A 4 -1.62 5.77 3.10
CA ASP A 4 -2.05 6.05 1.73
C ASP A 4 -3.56 6.29 1.76
N SER A 5 -4.00 7.44 1.23
CA SER A 5 -5.41 7.85 1.18
C SER A 5 -6.26 7.07 0.18
N GLU A 6 -5.64 6.43 -0.82
CA GLU A 6 -6.33 5.58 -1.79
C GLU A 6 -6.35 4.09 -1.36
N CYS A 7 -5.69 3.76 -0.26
CA CYS A 7 -5.61 2.40 0.25
C CYS A 7 -6.79 2.07 1.16
N GLN A 8 -7.49 0.98 0.84
CA GLN A 8 -8.65 0.48 1.58
C GLN A 8 -8.30 -0.64 2.57
N CYS A 9 -7.03 -0.82 2.92
CA CYS A 9 -6.64 -1.84 3.90
C CYS A 9 -7.10 -1.44 5.31
N TYR A 10 -7.32 -2.43 6.19
CA TYR A 10 -7.64 -2.23 7.61
C TYR A 10 -6.77 -1.17 8.29
N THR A 11 -5.46 -1.19 8.04
CA THR A 11 -4.55 -0.19 8.61
C THR A 11 -4.87 1.24 8.17
N CYS A 12 -5.08 1.47 6.87
CA CYS A 12 -5.38 2.80 6.34
C CYS A 12 -6.79 3.29 6.69
N GLN A 13 -7.74 2.39 6.93
CA GLN A 13 -9.09 2.77 7.33
C GLN A 13 -9.20 3.13 8.81
N ASN A 14 -8.36 2.54 9.67
CA ASN A 14 -8.53 2.62 11.13
C ASN A 14 -7.41 3.38 11.85
N TYR A 15 -6.25 3.57 11.22
CA TYR A 15 -5.08 4.15 11.89
C TYR A 15 -4.46 5.29 11.10
N SER A 16 -3.94 6.28 11.84
CA SER A 16 -3.21 7.39 11.25
C SER A 16 -1.73 7.05 11.09
N ARG A 17 -1.08 7.68 10.10
CA ARG A 17 0.37 7.62 9.89
C ARG A 17 1.16 8.07 11.12
N ALA A 18 0.65 9.08 11.83
CA ALA A 18 1.28 9.58 13.06
C ALA A 18 1.26 8.52 14.17
N TYR A 19 0.14 7.82 14.34
CA TYR A 19 0.01 6.74 15.32
C TYR A 19 0.90 5.55 14.99
N LEU A 20 0.97 5.14 13.72
CA LEU A 20 1.89 4.09 13.28
C LEU A 20 3.36 4.47 13.53
N ARG A 21 3.74 5.71 13.25
CA ARG A 21 5.08 6.23 13.58
C ARG A 21 5.37 6.14 15.08
N HIS A 22 4.41 6.51 15.91
CA HIS A 22 4.53 6.39 17.37
C HIS A 22 4.78 4.93 17.79
N LEU A 23 3.98 3.98 17.31
CA LEU A 23 4.14 2.55 17.64
C LEU A 23 5.53 2.02 17.22
N LEU A 24 5.99 2.38 16.03
CA LEU A 24 7.30 1.96 15.52
C LEU A 24 8.45 2.54 16.37
N LEU A 25 8.37 3.80 16.78
CA LEU A 25 9.37 4.43 17.65
C LEU A 25 9.36 3.83 19.06
N ALA A 26 8.17 3.48 19.57
CA ALA A 26 7.99 2.81 20.84
C ALA A 26 8.42 1.32 20.80
N LYS A 27 8.80 0.79 19.62
CA LYS A 27 9.13 -0.63 19.39
C LYS A 27 7.99 -1.59 19.74
N GLU A 28 6.75 -1.13 19.57
CA GLU A 28 5.55 -1.93 19.78
C GLU A 28 5.31 -2.88 18.60
N ILE A 29 5.08 -4.16 18.89
CA ILE A 29 4.84 -5.20 17.86
C ILE A 29 3.62 -4.89 16.98
N LEU A 30 2.63 -4.17 17.53
CA LEU A 30 1.46 -3.72 16.79
C LEU A 30 1.85 -2.84 15.60
N GLY A 31 2.88 -1.99 15.75
CA GLY A 31 3.39 -1.17 14.66
C GLY A 31 3.85 -2.01 13.48
N ALA A 32 4.64 -3.06 13.74
CA ALA A 32 5.10 -4.00 12.72
C ALA A 32 3.94 -4.78 12.08
N ARG A 33 2.97 -5.24 12.86
CA ARG A 33 1.80 -5.96 12.33
C ARG A 33 0.96 -5.10 11.38
N LEU A 34 0.67 -3.86 11.77
CA LEU A 34 -0.15 -2.95 10.98
C LEU A 34 0.55 -2.52 9.68
N THR A 35 1.87 -2.31 9.71
CA THR A 35 2.64 -2.01 8.49
C THR A 35 2.75 -3.23 7.58
N THR A 36 2.99 -4.42 8.11
CA THR A 36 2.97 -5.66 7.32
C THR A 36 1.61 -5.87 6.65
N TYR A 37 0.51 -5.67 7.37
CA TYR A 37 -0.83 -5.79 6.81
C TYR A 37 -1.03 -4.81 5.64
N HIS A 38 -0.64 -3.54 5.81
CA HIS A 38 -0.71 -2.55 4.73
C HIS A 38 0.14 -2.95 3.51
N ASN A 39 1.38 -3.37 3.74
CA ASN A 39 2.32 -3.74 2.68
C ASN A 39 1.84 -4.94 1.87
N LEU A 40 1.34 -5.98 2.54
CA LEU A 40 0.80 -7.16 1.87
C LEU A 40 -0.43 -6.83 1.03
N TYR A 41 -1.36 -6.03 1.58
CA TYR A 41 -2.53 -5.58 0.83
C TYR A 41 -2.14 -4.75 -0.40
N PHE A 42 -1.18 -3.84 -0.25
CA PHE A 42 -0.66 -3.04 -1.35
C PHE A 42 -0.03 -3.92 -2.44
N LEU A 43 0.84 -4.85 -2.06
CA LEU A 43 1.55 -5.72 -2.99
C LEU A 43 0.59 -6.66 -3.74
N ALA A 44 -0.39 -7.24 -3.04
CA ALA A 44 -1.41 -8.08 -3.67
C ALA A 44 -2.18 -7.29 -4.74
N ARG A 45 -2.69 -6.10 -4.39
CA ARG A 45 -3.40 -5.24 -5.35
C ARG A 45 -2.54 -4.76 -6.50
N LEU A 46 -1.24 -4.54 -6.27
CA LEU A 46 -0.30 -4.19 -7.33
C LEU A 46 -0.16 -5.34 -8.33
N MET A 47 -0.04 -6.57 -7.84
CA MET A 47 0.06 -7.78 -8.67
C MET A 47 -1.24 -8.07 -9.42
N ASP A 48 -2.40 -7.87 -8.80
CA ASP A 48 -3.70 -8.03 -9.46
C ASP A 48 -3.83 -7.07 -10.66
N LYS A 49 -3.57 -5.77 -10.44
CA LYS A 49 -3.62 -4.76 -11.50
C LYS A 49 -2.59 -5.00 -12.60
N ALA A 50 -1.40 -5.46 -12.23
CA ALA A 50 -0.36 -5.82 -13.21
C ALA A 50 -0.83 -6.98 -14.08
N THR A 51 -1.45 -8.00 -13.49
CA THR A 51 -1.98 -9.17 -14.19
C THR A 51 -3.13 -8.78 -15.13
N GLU A 52 -4.08 -7.97 -14.66
CA GLU A 52 -5.15 -7.40 -15.49
C GLU A 52 -4.59 -6.63 -16.69
N ALA A 53 -3.60 -5.77 -16.48
CA ALA A 53 -2.98 -4.99 -17.54
C ALA A 53 -2.22 -5.87 -18.56
N ILE A 54 -1.66 -7.01 -18.15
CA ILE A 54 -1.05 -7.98 -19.08
C ILE A 54 -2.13 -8.63 -19.95
N VAL A 55 -3.24 -9.06 -19.36
CA VAL A 55 -4.37 -9.67 -20.10
C VAL A 55 -4.98 -8.69 -21.10
N GLU A 56 -5.01 -7.40 -20.76
CA GLU A 56 -5.53 -6.34 -21.63
C GLU A 56 -4.51 -5.79 -22.66
N ASP A 57 -3.29 -6.34 -22.72
CA ASP A 57 -2.17 -5.82 -23.54
C ASP A 57 -1.83 -4.33 -23.26
N LYS A 58 -2.06 -3.88 -22.02
CA LYS A 58 -1.84 -2.50 -21.53
C LYS A 58 -0.77 -2.41 -20.45
N PHE A 59 0.05 -3.44 -20.28
CA PHE A 59 1.04 -3.50 -19.20
C PHE A 59 2.05 -2.36 -19.25
N LYS A 60 2.46 -1.92 -20.46
CA LYS A 60 3.39 -0.81 -20.64
C LYS A 60 2.82 0.50 -20.08
N ASP A 61 1.59 0.84 -20.47
CA ASP A 61 0.89 2.04 -19.99
C ASP A 61 0.66 1.99 -18.48
N PHE A 62 0.29 0.82 -17.95
CA PHE A 62 0.15 0.60 -16.52
C PHE A 62 1.45 0.88 -15.77
N LYS A 63 2.57 0.33 -16.24
CA LYS A 63 3.89 0.54 -15.64
C LYS A 63 4.29 2.02 -15.66
N GLU A 64 4.12 2.70 -16.79
CA GLU A 64 4.46 4.12 -16.93
C GLU A 64 3.67 5.00 -15.97
N LYS A 65 2.34 4.80 -15.90
CA LYS A 65 1.47 5.50 -14.93
C LYS A 65 1.85 5.20 -13.48
N PHE A 66 2.19 3.94 -13.18
CA PHE A 66 2.58 3.54 -11.84
C PHE A 66 3.90 4.20 -11.39
N ILE A 67 4.92 4.22 -12.27
CA ILE A 67 6.20 4.89 -11.98
C ILE A 67 6.01 6.40 -11.83
N GLN A 68 5.21 7.03 -12.70
CA GLN A 68 4.90 8.46 -12.58
C GLN A 68 4.22 8.82 -11.26
N LYS A 69 3.37 7.93 -10.72
CA LYS A 69 2.71 8.14 -9.43
C LYS A 69 3.65 7.95 -8.22
N LEU A 70 4.70 7.14 -8.37
CA LEU A 70 5.67 6.87 -7.31
C LEU A 70 6.75 7.95 -7.18
N ASN A 71 7.04 8.66 -8.27
CA ASN A 71 7.98 9.77 -8.31
C ASN A 71 7.34 11.08 -7.84
#